data_AF-A0A2A5QUQ5-F1
#
_entry.id   AF-A0A2A5QUQ5-F1
#
_cell.length_a   1.000
_cell.length_b   1.000
_cell.length_c   1.000
_cell.angle_alpha   90.00
_cell.angle_beta   90.00
_cell.angle_gamma   90.00
#
_symmetry.space_group_name_H-M   'P 1'
#
loop_
_entity.id
_entity.type
_entity.pdbx_description
1 polymer ?
#
loop_
_entity_poly.entity_id
_entity_poly.type
_entity_poly.pdbx_seq_one_letter_code
_entity_poly.pdbx_strand_id
1 'polypeptide(L)'
;MTDISTQAAVGKRAMALIQNFPNGVLVLFDDDLRYRVVGPDILPFSNTEATKLLGQSIHELFPEHTVSRLQPKMRATVQGESCSFDVEYGDHVHHIETKPVEIDDDAYGVLVTQDVTQERETATALQQQNERLDQFASMISHDLRNPLFIATGHLELYQETGDTDHLRQVEETLSRLDELTKDLLALTQSNDSNPTSETVALNIVAHNAWEMIDTRDATLDVSEFQIQADHGQLQALFENLFRNAIGHGGNDVTIRIDPIDDGFYVEDTGSGIPKEKRENIFEHGFSTGYGGNGVGLTIVSRIANHHGWSIELSEEASGGARFDFTGVELAE
;
A
#
# COMPACT_ATOMS: atom_id res chain seq x y z
N MET A 1 -62.30 23.64 9.03
CA MET A 1 -61.44 24.29 8.01
C MET A 1 -59.95 24.34 8.40
N THR A 2 -59.58 23.88 9.61
CA THR A 2 -58.20 23.93 10.16
C THR A 2 -57.35 22.69 9.89
N ASP A 3 -57.91 21.63 9.28
CA ASP A 3 -57.27 20.32 9.18
C ASP A 3 -56.40 20.15 7.90
N ILE A 4 -56.95 20.59 6.76
CA ILE A 4 -56.31 20.45 5.43
C ILE A 4 -54.98 21.22 5.35
N SER A 5 -54.89 22.38 6.01
CA SER A 5 -53.67 23.20 6.08
C SER A 5 -52.54 22.49 6.81
N THR A 6 -52.85 21.74 7.86
CA THR A 6 -51.87 21.09 8.73
C THR A 6 -51.34 19.83 8.06
N GLN A 7 -52.22 19.03 7.45
CA GLN A 7 -51.85 17.82 6.71
C GLN A 7 -51.00 18.14 5.47
N ALA A 8 -51.34 19.21 4.73
CA ALA A 8 -50.53 19.71 3.61
C ALA A 8 -49.14 20.20 4.05
N ALA A 9 -49.03 20.79 5.24
CA ALA A 9 -47.74 21.25 5.79
C ALA A 9 -46.85 20.07 6.24
N VAL A 10 -47.44 19.01 6.81
CA VAL A 10 -46.71 17.78 7.18
C VAL A 10 -46.21 17.05 5.93
N GLY A 11 -47.05 16.91 4.89
CA GLY A 11 -46.64 16.30 3.63
C GLY A 11 -45.48 17.05 2.94
N LYS A 12 -45.50 18.39 2.95
CA LYS A 12 -44.38 19.20 2.44
C LYS A 12 -43.09 18.98 3.21
N ARG A 13 -43.14 18.82 4.54
CA ARG A 13 -41.95 18.56 5.37
C ARG A 13 -41.38 17.16 5.15
N ALA A 14 -42.24 16.14 5.05
CA ALA A 14 -41.83 14.78 4.75
C ALA A 14 -41.14 14.69 3.38
N MET A 15 -41.73 15.33 2.35
CA MET A 15 -41.11 15.38 1.03
C MET A 15 -39.77 16.12 1.04
N ALA A 16 -39.65 17.22 1.78
CA ALA A 16 -38.38 17.92 1.92
C ALA A 16 -37.27 17.05 2.54
N LEU A 17 -37.59 16.19 3.51
CA LEU A 17 -36.63 15.24 4.10
C LEU A 17 -36.18 14.18 3.09
N ILE A 18 -37.12 13.63 2.33
CA ILE A 18 -36.84 12.64 1.27
C ILE A 18 -35.94 13.24 0.18
N GLN A 19 -36.22 14.47 -0.24
CA GLN A 19 -35.45 15.14 -1.30
C GLN A 19 -34.05 15.57 -0.87
N ASN A 20 -33.82 15.74 0.43
CA ASN A 20 -32.52 16.12 0.98
C ASN A 20 -31.86 14.96 1.74
N PHE A 21 -32.25 13.72 1.46
CA PHE A 21 -31.63 12.56 2.07
C PHE A 21 -30.17 12.47 1.57
N PRO A 22 -29.16 12.61 2.46
CA PRO A 22 -27.79 12.77 2.04
C PRO A 22 -27.24 11.46 1.47
N ASN A 23 -26.64 11.55 0.27
CA ASN A 23 -25.92 10.47 -0.42
C ASN A 23 -26.66 9.13 -0.43
N GLY A 24 -27.98 9.16 -0.60
CA GLY A 24 -28.77 7.94 -0.59
C GLY A 24 -30.15 8.09 -1.20
N VAL A 25 -30.86 6.97 -1.23
CA VAL A 25 -32.21 6.85 -1.75
C VAL A 25 -33.09 6.28 -0.66
N LEU A 26 -34.25 6.90 -0.47
CA LEU A 26 -35.31 6.40 0.39
C LEU A 26 -36.44 5.87 -0.49
N VAL A 27 -36.87 4.66 -0.20
CA VAL A 27 -37.96 3.97 -0.87
C VAL A 27 -39.00 3.52 0.15
N LEU A 28 -40.27 3.76 -0.12
CA LEU A 28 -41.37 3.08 0.54
C LEU A 28 -41.88 1.99 -0.40
N PHE A 29 -42.04 0.76 0.07
CA PHE A 29 -42.54 -0.36 -0.72
C PHE A 29 -43.61 -1.15 0.03
N ASP A 30 -44.50 -1.80 -0.72
CA ASP A 30 -45.62 -2.59 -0.18
C ASP A 30 -45.29 -4.10 -0.10
N ASP A 31 -46.29 -4.92 0.27
CA ASP A 31 -46.22 -6.38 0.38
C ASP A 31 -45.97 -7.09 -0.97
N ASP A 32 -46.39 -6.47 -2.07
CA ASP A 32 -46.10 -6.85 -3.45
C ASP A 32 -44.69 -6.42 -3.91
N LEU A 33 -43.89 -5.80 -3.03
CA LEU A 33 -42.54 -5.29 -3.30
C LEU A 33 -42.50 -4.24 -4.41
N ARG A 34 -43.59 -3.48 -4.57
CA ARG A 34 -43.69 -2.36 -5.50
C ARG A 34 -43.33 -1.07 -4.79
N TYR A 35 -42.56 -0.23 -5.47
CA TYR A 35 -42.13 1.05 -4.91
C TYR A 35 -43.28 2.06 -4.95
N ARG A 36 -43.69 2.56 -3.79
CA ARG A 36 -44.79 3.52 -3.60
C ARG A 36 -44.30 4.95 -3.44
N VAL A 37 -43.14 5.11 -2.83
CA VAL A 37 -42.42 6.38 -2.73
C VAL A 37 -40.98 6.11 -3.05
N VAL A 38 -40.35 6.98 -3.82
CA VAL A 38 -38.92 6.95 -4.12
C VAL A 38 -38.43 8.38 -4.07
N GLY A 39 -37.30 8.62 -3.42
CA GLY A 39 -36.61 9.89 -3.54
C GLY A 39 -35.14 9.81 -3.13
N PRO A 40 -34.32 10.81 -3.50
CA PRO A 40 -34.69 12.08 -4.14
C PRO A 40 -35.18 11.96 -5.60
N ASP A 41 -35.75 13.04 -6.17
CA ASP A 41 -36.33 13.05 -7.53
C ASP A 41 -35.37 12.55 -8.62
N ILE A 42 -34.08 12.82 -8.42
CA ILE A 42 -32.97 12.29 -9.22
C ILE A 42 -32.06 11.51 -8.28
N LEU A 43 -31.86 10.22 -8.55
CA LEU A 43 -31.07 9.37 -7.67
C LEU A 43 -29.56 9.68 -7.77
N PRO A 44 -28.84 9.83 -6.65
CA PRO A 44 -27.48 10.39 -6.59
C PRO A 44 -26.36 9.51 -7.21
N PHE A 45 -26.63 8.26 -7.58
CA PHE A 45 -25.64 7.35 -8.20
C PHE A 45 -26.07 6.80 -9.57
N SER A 46 -27.36 6.64 -9.84
CA SER A 46 -27.85 6.16 -11.15
C SER A 46 -28.30 7.28 -12.08
N ASN A 47 -28.36 8.53 -11.60
CA ASN A 47 -28.90 9.70 -12.30
C ASN A 47 -30.27 9.43 -12.96
N THR A 48 -31.04 8.53 -12.35
CA THR A 48 -32.34 8.08 -12.84
C THR A 48 -33.44 8.86 -12.13
N GLU A 49 -34.48 9.23 -12.86
CA GLU A 49 -35.65 9.88 -12.27
C GLU A 49 -36.43 8.88 -11.41
N ALA A 50 -36.75 9.29 -10.17
CA ALA A 50 -37.53 8.49 -9.23
C ALA A 50 -38.89 8.05 -9.80
N THR A 51 -39.47 8.87 -10.67
CA THR A 51 -40.74 8.61 -11.37
C THR A 51 -40.72 7.34 -12.22
N LYS A 52 -39.55 6.92 -12.72
CA LYS A 52 -39.40 5.69 -13.51
C LYS A 52 -39.48 4.43 -12.64
N LEU A 53 -39.21 4.56 -11.35
CA LEU A 53 -39.18 3.46 -10.39
C LEU A 53 -40.52 3.29 -9.66
N LEU A 54 -41.31 4.37 -9.57
CA LEU A 54 -42.61 4.37 -8.92
C LEU A 54 -43.57 3.36 -9.57
N GLY A 55 -44.20 2.55 -8.73
CA GLY A 55 -45.15 1.49 -9.10
C GLY A 55 -44.50 0.21 -9.62
N GLN A 56 -43.20 0.23 -9.93
CA GLN A 56 -42.49 -0.94 -10.44
C GLN A 56 -42.10 -1.90 -9.32
N SER A 57 -42.06 -3.19 -9.65
CA SER A 57 -41.57 -4.23 -8.75
C SER A 57 -40.05 -4.36 -8.87
N ILE A 58 -39.38 -4.80 -7.79
CA ILE A 58 -37.94 -5.10 -7.83
C ILE A 58 -37.56 -6.12 -8.92
N HIS A 59 -38.49 -7.00 -9.31
CA HIS A 59 -38.31 -7.97 -10.41
C HIS A 59 -38.28 -7.32 -11.79
N GLU A 60 -38.95 -6.18 -11.95
CA GLU A 60 -38.99 -5.40 -13.19
C GLU A 60 -37.76 -4.48 -13.28
N LEU A 61 -37.22 -4.09 -12.13
CA LEU A 61 -36.14 -3.10 -11.99
C LEU A 61 -34.74 -3.69 -12.01
N PHE A 62 -34.54 -4.86 -11.40
CA PHE A 62 -33.21 -5.38 -11.13
C PHE A 62 -33.00 -6.78 -11.71
N PRO A 63 -31.75 -7.13 -12.06
CA PRO A 63 -31.38 -8.48 -12.46
C PRO A 63 -31.67 -9.51 -11.35
N GLU A 64 -31.88 -10.77 -11.74
CA GLU A 64 -32.26 -11.85 -10.82
C GLU A 64 -31.25 -12.07 -9.67
N HIS A 65 -29.95 -11.88 -9.92
CA HIS A 65 -28.92 -12.00 -8.87
C HIS A 65 -29.09 -10.92 -7.78
N THR A 66 -29.45 -9.68 -8.14
CA THR A 66 -29.71 -8.60 -7.19
C THR A 66 -31.03 -8.85 -6.45
N VAL A 67 -32.07 -9.27 -7.18
CA VAL A 67 -33.39 -9.59 -6.63
C VAL A 67 -33.30 -10.70 -5.59
N SER A 68 -32.52 -11.76 -5.85
CA SER A 68 -32.35 -12.88 -4.92
C SER A 68 -31.75 -12.46 -3.57
N ARG A 69 -30.98 -11.35 -3.51
CA ARG A 69 -30.47 -10.76 -2.27
C ARG A 69 -31.49 -9.83 -1.60
N LEU A 70 -32.18 -9.00 -2.38
CA LEU A 70 -33.13 -8.00 -1.89
C LEU A 70 -34.44 -8.61 -1.38
N GLN A 71 -35.06 -9.47 -2.20
CA GLN A 71 -36.43 -9.96 -1.98
C GLN A 71 -36.63 -10.62 -0.60
N PRO A 72 -35.75 -11.53 -0.12
CA PRO A 72 -35.95 -12.16 1.17
C PRO A 72 -35.96 -11.14 2.31
N LYS A 73 -35.08 -10.13 2.25
CA LYS A 73 -34.95 -9.08 3.25
C LYS A 73 -36.14 -8.12 3.23
N MET A 74 -36.56 -7.70 2.04
CA MET A 74 -37.73 -6.83 1.88
C MET A 74 -39.03 -7.51 2.34
N ARG A 75 -39.23 -8.80 2.02
CA ARG A 75 -40.39 -9.56 2.52
C ARG A 75 -40.39 -9.71 4.03
N ALA A 76 -39.24 -10.01 4.63
CA ALA A 76 -39.10 -10.05 6.09
C ALA A 76 -39.45 -8.70 6.72
N THR A 77 -39.09 -7.59 6.08
CA THR A 77 -39.43 -6.24 6.54
C THR A 77 -40.92 -5.97 6.53
N VAL A 78 -41.66 -6.30 5.48
CA VAL A 78 -43.12 -6.11 5.51
C VAL A 78 -43.78 -7.01 6.55
N GLN A 79 -43.13 -8.12 6.93
CA GLN A 79 -43.55 -9.01 8.02
C GLN A 79 -43.11 -8.54 9.42
N GLY A 80 -42.49 -7.36 9.54
CA GLY A 80 -42.13 -6.74 10.82
C GLY A 80 -40.64 -6.81 11.19
N GLU A 81 -39.76 -7.35 10.34
CA GLU A 81 -38.33 -7.49 10.64
C GLU A 81 -37.47 -6.36 10.06
N SER A 82 -36.72 -5.65 10.90
CA SER A 82 -35.71 -4.71 10.40
C SER A 82 -34.48 -5.45 9.89
N CYS A 83 -33.99 -5.11 8.69
CA CYS A 83 -32.80 -5.71 8.10
C CYS A 83 -31.74 -4.65 7.79
N SER A 84 -30.46 -5.04 7.87
CA SER A 84 -29.32 -4.24 7.41
C SER A 84 -28.38 -5.19 6.67
N PHE A 85 -28.00 -4.82 5.43
CA PHE A 85 -27.20 -5.67 4.56
C PHE A 85 -26.61 -4.87 3.39
N ASP A 86 -25.53 -5.39 2.81
CA ASP A 86 -24.92 -4.81 1.61
C ASP A 86 -25.41 -5.54 0.36
N VAL A 87 -25.45 -4.83 -0.77
CA VAL A 87 -25.71 -5.38 -2.11
C VAL A 87 -24.76 -4.75 -3.11
N GLU A 88 -24.12 -5.59 -3.91
CA GLU A 88 -23.33 -5.15 -5.06
C GLU A 88 -24.26 -4.97 -6.26
N TYR A 89 -24.13 -3.82 -6.93
CA TYR A 89 -24.87 -3.52 -8.15
C TYR A 89 -24.01 -2.68 -9.09
N GLY A 90 -23.68 -3.24 -10.25
CA GLY A 90 -22.64 -2.65 -11.11
C GLY A 90 -21.28 -2.65 -10.40
N ASP A 91 -20.59 -1.52 -10.43
CA ASP A 91 -19.30 -1.31 -9.74
C ASP A 91 -19.45 -0.72 -8.33
N HIS A 92 -20.68 -0.63 -7.82
CA HIS A 92 -20.98 0.01 -6.55
C HIS A 92 -21.44 -0.98 -5.48
N VAL A 93 -21.04 -0.71 -4.24
CA VAL A 93 -21.52 -1.38 -3.04
C VAL A 93 -22.54 -0.49 -2.36
N HIS A 94 -23.79 -0.96 -2.30
CA HIS A 94 -24.88 -0.26 -1.63
C HIS A 94 -25.15 -0.87 -0.27
N HIS A 95 -25.03 -0.05 0.79
CA HIS A 95 -25.53 -0.42 2.11
C HIS A 95 -27.03 -0.14 2.17
N ILE A 96 -27.81 -1.13 2.59
CA ILE A 96 -29.28 -1.07 2.62
C ILE A 96 -29.78 -1.34 4.03
N GLU A 97 -30.57 -0.42 4.56
CA GLU A 97 -31.35 -0.61 5.77
C GLU A 97 -32.84 -0.63 5.44
N THR A 98 -33.58 -1.58 6.01
CA THR A 98 -35.02 -1.67 5.86
C THR A 98 -35.71 -1.74 7.21
N LYS A 99 -36.83 -1.01 7.36
CA LYS A 99 -37.66 -0.99 8.57
C LYS A 99 -39.15 -1.11 8.23
N PRO A 100 -39.92 -1.93 8.98
CA PRO A 100 -41.37 -1.99 8.82
C PRO A 100 -42.01 -0.64 9.17
N VAL A 101 -43.06 -0.28 8.45
CA VAL A 101 -43.95 0.82 8.80
C VAL A 101 -45.39 0.46 8.46
N GLU A 102 -46.33 0.87 9.30
CA GLU A 102 -47.76 0.67 9.08
C GLU A 102 -48.39 2.02 8.75
N ILE A 103 -49.13 2.10 7.65
CA ILE A 103 -49.79 3.32 7.18
C ILE A 103 -51.22 2.95 6.79
N ASP A 104 -52.21 3.58 7.40
CA ASP A 104 -53.64 3.34 7.14
C ASP A 104 -54.04 1.84 7.21
N ASP A 105 -53.52 1.11 8.21
CA ASP A 105 -53.69 -0.34 8.45
C ASP A 105 -53.04 -1.27 7.39
N ASP A 106 -52.28 -0.71 6.45
CA ASP A 106 -51.51 -1.46 5.46
C ASP A 106 -50.02 -1.54 5.87
N ALA A 107 -49.41 -2.71 5.64
CA ALA A 107 -48.01 -2.97 5.95
C ALA A 107 -47.08 -2.55 4.81
N TYR A 108 -46.09 -1.72 5.14
CA TYR A 108 -45.06 -1.25 4.22
C TYR A 108 -43.67 -1.49 4.79
N GLY A 109 -42.67 -1.43 3.93
CA GLY A 109 -41.27 -1.28 4.31
C GLY A 109 -40.74 0.06 3.87
N VAL A 110 -39.98 0.73 4.75
CA VAL A 110 -39.07 1.81 4.37
C VAL A 110 -37.71 1.18 4.12
N LEU A 111 -37.15 1.44 2.94
CA LEU A 111 -35.79 1.09 2.55
C LEU A 111 -34.99 2.37 2.41
N VAL A 112 -33.81 2.39 3.00
CA VAL A 112 -32.80 3.41 2.78
C VAL A 112 -31.59 2.72 2.17
N THR A 113 -31.06 3.28 1.10
CA THR A 113 -29.80 2.82 0.50
C THR A 113 -28.82 3.96 0.37
N GLN A 114 -27.56 3.69 0.70
CA GLN A 114 -26.44 4.61 0.49
C GLN A 114 -25.36 3.87 -0.29
N ASP A 115 -24.73 4.56 -1.22
CA ASP A 115 -23.50 4.08 -1.84
C ASP A 115 -22.37 4.22 -0.81
N VAL A 116 -21.72 3.10 -0.47
CA VAL A 116 -20.62 3.04 0.50
C VAL A 116 -19.31 2.59 -0.16
N THR A 117 -19.24 2.62 -1.48
CA THR A 117 -18.10 2.12 -2.26
C THR A 117 -16.82 2.84 -1.84
N GLN A 118 -16.82 4.18 -1.87
CA GLN A 118 -15.65 4.97 -1.54
C GLN A 118 -15.21 4.78 -0.08
N GLU A 119 -16.15 4.73 0.85
CA GLU A 119 -15.88 4.51 2.27
C GLU A 119 -15.26 3.13 2.50
N ARG A 120 -15.76 2.11 1.81
CA ARG A 120 -15.24 0.73 1.90
C ARG A 120 -13.86 0.62 1.29
N GLU A 121 -13.65 1.16 0.08
CA GLU A 121 -12.34 1.18 -0.57
C GLU A 121 -11.31 1.90 0.29
N THR A 122 -11.67 3.05 0.84
CA THR A 122 -10.79 3.83 1.72
C THR A 122 -10.49 3.05 3.02
N ALA A 123 -11.50 2.44 3.64
CA ALA A 123 -11.33 1.65 4.85
C ALA A 123 -10.44 0.42 4.59
N THR A 124 -10.64 -0.28 3.47
CA THR A 124 -9.81 -1.42 3.08
C THR A 124 -8.38 -0.99 2.78
N ALA A 125 -8.17 0.12 2.07
CA ALA A 125 -6.84 0.66 1.80
C ALA A 125 -6.12 1.06 3.10
N LEU A 126 -6.80 1.73 4.02
CA LEU A 126 -6.27 2.08 5.35
C LEU A 126 -5.94 0.83 6.18
N GLN A 127 -6.79 -0.19 6.14
CA GLN A 127 -6.53 -1.45 6.84
C GLN A 127 -5.28 -2.14 6.28
N GLN A 128 -5.16 -2.25 4.95
CA GLN A 128 -3.99 -2.82 4.30
C GLN A 128 -2.72 -2.01 4.62
N GLN A 129 -2.82 -0.68 4.70
CA GLN A 129 -1.71 0.17 5.10
C GLN A 129 -1.29 -0.09 6.55
N ASN A 130 -2.24 -0.19 7.48
CA ASN A 130 -1.96 -0.54 8.87
C ASN A 130 -1.32 -1.92 9.01
N GLU A 131 -1.83 -2.93 8.30
CA GLU A 131 -1.25 -4.27 8.30
C GLU A 131 0.20 -4.27 7.81
N ARG A 132 0.51 -3.47 6.76
CA ARG A 132 1.88 -3.29 6.28
C ARG A 132 2.78 -2.59 7.31
N LEU A 133 2.28 -1.56 7.99
CA LEU A 133 3.01 -0.86 9.06
C LEU A 133 3.29 -1.79 10.25
N ASP A 134 2.33 -2.61 10.65
CA ASP A 134 2.49 -3.57 11.73
C ASP A 134 3.52 -4.67 11.38
N GLN A 135 3.47 -5.19 10.14
CA GLN A 135 4.48 -6.13 9.65
C GLN A 135 5.88 -5.51 9.66
N PHE A 136 6.01 -4.26 9.19
CA PHE A 136 7.25 -3.52 9.20
C PHE A 136 7.80 -3.30 10.62
N ALA A 137 6.96 -2.83 11.54
CA ALA A 137 7.34 -2.60 12.94
C ALA A 137 7.73 -3.90 13.66
N SER A 138 7.00 -4.99 13.41
CA SER A 138 7.31 -6.32 13.95
C SER A 138 8.68 -6.80 13.47
N MET A 139 8.95 -6.64 12.17
CA MET A 139 10.21 -7.08 11.59
C MET A 139 11.41 -6.28 12.11
N ILE A 140 11.31 -4.94 12.15
CA ILE A 140 12.35 -4.08 12.77
C ILE A 140 12.63 -4.51 14.20
N SER A 141 11.58 -4.77 14.97
CA SER A 141 11.71 -5.17 16.37
C SER A 141 12.48 -6.48 16.50
N HIS A 142 12.25 -7.44 15.61
CA HIS A 142 12.99 -8.70 15.58
C HIS A 142 14.45 -8.49 15.20
N ASP A 143 14.71 -7.70 14.16
CA ASP A 143 16.06 -7.51 13.62
C ASP A 143 16.96 -6.67 14.52
N LEU A 144 16.38 -5.80 15.37
CA LEU A 144 17.09 -5.13 16.46
C LEU A 144 17.30 -6.04 17.67
N ARG A 145 16.28 -6.83 18.05
CA ARG A 145 16.31 -7.63 19.27
C ARG A 145 17.32 -8.78 19.19
N ASN A 146 17.46 -9.42 18.03
CA ASN A 146 18.38 -10.54 17.84
C ASN A 146 19.86 -10.18 18.09
N PRO A 147 20.45 -9.17 17.43
CA PRO A 147 21.82 -8.76 17.72
C PRO A 147 21.96 -8.23 19.15
N LEU A 148 20.96 -7.54 19.72
CA LEU A 148 21.00 -7.15 21.14
C LEU A 148 21.12 -8.37 22.08
N PHE A 149 20.40 -9.47 21.82
CA PHE A 149 20.55 -10.70 22.59
C PHE A 149 21.93 -11.33 22.43
N ILE A 150 22.49 -11.33 21.21
CA ILE A 150 23.83 -11.85 20.95
C ILE A 150 24.90 -11.03 21.69
N ALA A 151 24.84 -9.70 21.60
CA ALA A 151 25.76 -8.82 22.33
C ALA A 151 25.65 -9.00 23.84
N THR A 152 24.43 -9.15 24.36
CA THR A 152 24.20 -9.40 25.80
C THR A 152 24.81 -10.75 26.21
N GLY A 153 24.61 -11.81 25.44
CA GLY A 153 25.18 -13.13 25.74
C GLY A 153 26.71 -13.16 25.70
N HIS A 154 27.34 -12.47 24.74
CA HIS A 154 28.80 -12.32 24.73
C HIS A 154 29.33 -11.50 25.90
N LEU A 155 28.60 -10.45 26.33
CA LEU A 155 28.97 -9.69 27.51
C LEU A 155 28.89 -10.55 28.79
N GLU A 156 27.86 -11.40 28.92
CA GLU A 156 27.73 -12.37 30.02
C GLU A 156 28.91 -13.36 30.03
N LEU A 157 29.25 -13.95 28.87
CA LEU A 157 30.39 -14.85 28.75
C LEU A 157 31.72 -14.17 29.08
N TYR A 158 31.91 -12.91 28.71
CA TYR A 158 33.09 -12.13 29.14
C TYR A 158 33.15 -11.98 30.65
N GLN A 159 32.03 -11.70 31.31
CA GLN A 159 31.98 -11.56 32.77
C GLN A 159 32.32 -12.88 33.49
N GLU A 160 31.96 -14.02 32.91
CA GLU A 160 32.27 -15.35 33.47
C GLU A 160 33.71 -15.80 33.20
N THR A 161 34.23 -15.53 32.00
CA THR A 161 35.50 -16.11 31.52
C THR A 161 36.68 -15.15 31.57
N GLY A 162 36.43 -13.84 31.49
CA GLY A 162 37.44 -12.81 31.28
C GLY A 162 38.04 -12.81 29.86
N ASP A 163 37.51 -13.60 28.93
CA ASP A 163 38.05 -13.71 27.56
C ASP A 163 37.66 -12.49 26.71
N THR A 164 38.66 -11.70 26.35
CA THR A 164 38.49 -10.49 25.54
C THR A 164 37.99 -10.76 24.12
N ASP A 165 38.05 -12.00 23.63
CA ASP A 165 37.45 -12.35 22.33
C ASP A 165 35.93 -12.10 22.33
N HIS A 166 35.27 -12.26 23.48
CA HIS A 166 33.85 -11.92 23.62
C HIS A 166 33.58 -10.41 23.51
N LEU A 167 34.50 -9.55 23.96
CA LEU A 167 34.36 -8.10 23.77
C LEU A 167 34.46 -7.71 22.28
N ARG A 168 35.32 -8.38 21.51
CA ARG A 168 35.39 -8.19 20.06
C ARG A 168 34.06 -8.53 19.38
N GLN A 169 33.43 -9.65 19.78
CA GLN A 169 32.11 -10.05 19.27
C GLN A 169 31.01 -9.04 19.63
N VAL A 170 31.08 -8.41 20.81
CA VAL A 170 30.17 -7.32 21.19
C VAL A 170 30.37 -6.10 20.28
N GLU A 171 31.61 -5.68 20.03
CA GLU A 171 31.92 -4.55 19.14
C GLU A 171 31.43 -4.79 17.70
N GLU A 172 31.64 -5.99 17.17
CA GLU A 172 31.14 -6.41 15.85
C GLU A 172 29.60 -6.34 15.80
N THR A 173 28.93 -6.83 16.85
CA THR A 173 27.47 -6.84 16.93
C THR A 173 26.90 -5.42 17.08
N LEU A 174 27.55 -4.54 17.83
CA LEU A 174 27.16 -3.14 17.98
C LEU A 174 27.34 -2.35 16.68
N SER A 175 28.43 -2.62 15.94
CA SER A 175 28.67 -2.02 14.62
C SER A 175 27.55 -2.41 13.65
N ARG A 176 27.14 -3.68 13.66
CA ARG A 176 26.00 -4.16 12.85
C ARG A 176 24.67 -3.51 13.24
N LEU A 177 24.44 -3.24 14.52
CA LEU A 177 23.26 -2.52 15.01
C LEU A 177 23.23 -1.06 14.55
N ASP A 178 24.39 -0.40 14.52
CA ASP A 178 24.52 0.97 13.99
C ASP A 178 24.22 1.03 12.49
N GLU A 179 24.75 0.09 11.70
CA GLU A 179 24.42 -0.06 10.28
C GLU A 179 22.92 -0.27 10.05
N LEU A 180 22.31 -1.21 10.80
CA LEU A 180 20.86 -1.44 10.70
C LEU A 180 20.05 -0.20 11.07
N THR A 181 20.48 0.57 12.08
CA THR A 181 19.77 1.79 12.47
C THR A 181 19.86 2.87 11.39
N LYS A 182 21.02 3.02 10.73
CA LYS A 182 21.20 3.93 9.58
C LYS A 182 20.33 3.50 8.40
N ASP A 183 20.30 2.21 8.08
CA ASP A 183 19.45 1.63 7.04
C ASP A 183 17.95 1.91 7.30
N LEU A 184 17.50 1.75 8.56
CA LEU A 184 16.12 2.05 8.95
C LEU A 184 15.78 3.54 8.88
N LEU A 185 16.72 4.42 9.26
CA LEU A 185 16.54 5.87 9.13
C LEU A 185 16.46 6.33 7.66
N ALA A 186 17.22 5.68 6.77
CA ALA A 186 17.11 5.94 5.33
C ALA A 186 15.71 5.58 4.79
N LEU A 187 15.12 4.48 5.28
CA LEU A 187 13.76 4.07 4.92
C LEU A 187 12.68 5.06 5.38
N THR A 188 12.84 5.70 6.54
CA THR A 188 11.84 6.63 7.07
C THR A 188 11.93 8.01 6.46
N GLN A 189 13.14 8.51 6.18
CA GLN A 189 13.34 9.80 5.51
C GLN A 189 12.85 9.80 4.06
N SER A 190 12.84 8.62 3.41
CA SER A 190 12.31 8.47 2.05
C SER A 190 10.78 8.65 1.95
N ASN A 191 10.06 8.66 3.08
CA ASN A 191 8.59 8.60 3.10
C ASN A 191 7.90 9.98 3.23
N ASP A 192 8.62 11.04 3.60
CA ASP A 192 8.02 12.31 4.04
C ASP A 192 8.02 13.42 2.96
N SER A 193 8.41 13.11 1.72
CA SER A 193 8.41 14.08 0.63
C SER A 193 8.17 13.39 -0.71
N ASN A 194 7.29 13.96 -1.54
CA ASN A 194 7.40 13.74 -2.99
C ASN A 194 8.87 13.97 -3.34
N PRO A 195 9.53 13.05 -4.06
CA PRO A 195 10.94 13.21 -4.36
C PRO A 195 11.08 14.59 -5.00
N THR A 196 11.97 15.44 -4.47
CA THR A 196 12.31 16.68 -5.15
C THR A 196 13.11 16.26 -6.37
N SER A 197 12.38 15.88 -7.42
CA SER A 197 12.97 15.38 -8.65
C SER A 197 13.73 16.53 -9.28
N GLU A 198 15.04 16.41 -9.26
CA GLU A 198 15.97 17.36 -9.87
C GLU A 198 16.86 16.62 -10.85
N THR A 199 17.48 17.38 -11.74
CA THR A 199 18.44 16.83 -12.70
C THR A 199 19.74 16.53 -11.97
N VAL A 200 20.04 15.24 -11.78
CA VAL A 200 21.22 14.77 -11.07
C VAL A 200 22.19 14.08 -12.04
N ALA A 201 23.48 14.38 -11.91
CA ALA A 201 24.53 13.70 -12.67
C ALA A 201 24.96 12.43 -11.93
N LEU A 202 24.74 11.26 -12.54
CA LEU A 202 24.94 9.98 -11.86
C LEU A 202 26.39 9.76 -11.42
N ASN A 203 27.35 10.19 -12.24
CA ASN A 203 28.76 10.12 -11.90
C ASN A 203 29.06 10.88 -10.60
N ILE A 204 28.48 12.06 -10.38
CA ILE A 204 28.70 12.85 -9.15
C ILE A 204 28.10 12.12 -7.95
N VAL A 205 26.84 11.70 -8.04
CA VAL A 205 26.14 11.05 -6.92
C VAL A 205 26.79 9.71 -6.57
N ALA A 206 27.19 8.92 -7.57
CA ALA A 206 27.88 7.65 -7.37
C ALA A 206 29.25 7.84 -6.70
N HIS A 207 30.05 8.84 -7.10
CA HIS A 207 31.32 9.12 -6.43
C HIS A 207 31.14 9.65 -5.01
N ASN A 208 30.12 10.47 -4.76
CA ASN A 208 29.79 10.91 -3.39
C ASN A 208 29.41 9.71 -2.51
N ALA A 209 28.58 8.79 -3.00
CA ALA A 209 28.24 7.55 -2.29
C ALA A 209 29.47 6.66 -2.06
N TRP A 210 30.40 6.61 -3.02
CA TRP A 210 31.65 5.86 -2.92
C TRP A 210 32.56 6.36 -1.79
N GLU A 211 32.64 7.68 -1.57
CA GLU A 211 33.42 8.27 -0.48
C GLU A 211 32.84 7.99 0.91
N MET A 212 31.57 7.59 1.01
CA MET A 212 30.86 7.39 2.27
C MET A 212 30.98 5.97 2.85
N ILE A 213 31.63 5.06 2.13
CA ILE A 213 31.74 3.64 2.52
C ILE A 213 33.20 3.17 2.54
N ASP A 214 33.47 2.03 3.18
CA ASP A 214 34.78 1.38 3.10
C ASP A 214 34.92 0.60 1.79
N THR A 215 35.65 1.18 0.84
CA THR A 215 35.79 0.66 -0.53
C THR A 215 36.88 -0.39 -0.68
N ARG A 216 37.76 -0.57 0.31
CA ARG A 216 38.90 -1.50 0.24
C ARG A 216 39.71 -1.32 -1.06
N ASP A 217 39.96 -2.41 -1.80
CA ASP A 217 40.66 -2.42 -3.09
C ASP A 217 39.68 -2.40 -4.29
N ALA A 218 38.40 -2.13 -4.04
CA ALA A 218 37.36 -2.13 -5.06
C ALA A 218 37.51 -0.91 -5.99
N THR A 219 36.93 -1.01 -7.19
CA THR A 219 36.96 0.06 -8.18
C THR A 219 35.56 0.41 -8.66
N LEU A 220 35.37 1.68 -9.00
CA LEU A 220 34.12 2.23 -9.49
C LEU A 220 34.33 2.83 -10.88
N ASP A 221 33.52 2.40 -11.84
CA ASP A 221 33.48 2.91 -13.21
C ASP A 221 32.06 3.41 -13.51
N VAL A 222 31.92 4.70 -13.86
CA VAL A 222 30.61 5.33 -14.06
C VAL A 222 30.64 6.18 -15.31
N SER A 223 29.75 5.86 -16.25
CA SER A 223 29.50 6.72 -17.40
C SER A 223 28.90 8.06 -16.99
N GLU A 224 29.20 9.11 -17.75
CA GLU A 224 28.65 10.45 -17.51
C GLU A 224 27.26 10.58 -18.16
N PHE A 225 26.21 10.62 -17.35
CA PHE A 225 24.83 10.88 -17.78
C PHE A 225 23.98 11.44 -16.63
N GLN A 226 22.81 12.00 -16.97
CA GLN A 226 21.92 12.67 -16.02
C GLN A 226 20.53 12.04 -16.00
N ILE A 227 19.87 12.07 -14.83
CA ILE A 227 18.48 11.61 -14.67
C ILE A 227 17.69 12.57 -13.79
N GLN A 228 16.36 12.45 -13.84
CA GLN A 228 15.47 13.07 -12.85
C GLN A 228 15.36 12.18 -11.60
N ALA A 229 15.93 12.62 -10.48
CA ALA A 229 15.86 11.90 -9.22
C ALA A 229 16.02 12.82 -8.00
N ASP A 230 15.69 12.30 -6.83
CA ASP A 230 16.09 12.89 -5.55
C ASP A 230 17.54 12.53 -5.26
N HIS A 231 18.42 13.54 -5.15
CA HIS A 231 19.85 13.34 -4.93
C HIS A 231 20.15 12.49 -3.67
N GLY A 232 19.45 12.76 -2.56
CA GLY A 232 19.69 12.07 -1.29
C GLY A 232 19.28 10.60 -1.33
N GLN A 233 18.12 10.32 -1.92
CA GLN A 233 17.66 8.94 -2.11
C GLN A 233 18.54 8.18 -3.10
N LEU A 234 18.96 8.81 -4.22
CA LEU A 234 19.84 8.16 -5.17
C LEU A 234 21.22 7.83 -4.56
N GLN A 235 21.76 8.72 -3.72
CA GLN A 235 22.98 8.46 -2.98
C GLN A 235 22.81 7.24 -2.04
N ALA A 236 21.72 7.20 -1.28
CA ALA A 236 21.44 6.07 -0.38
C ALA A 236 21.26 4.74 -1.13
N LEU A 237 20.66 4.77 -2.33
CA LEU A 237 20.54 3.60 -3.22
C LEU A 237 21.92 3.08 -3.60
N PHE A 238 22.82 3.96 -4.05
CA PHE A 238 24.18 3.56 -4.43
C PHE A 238 25.00 3.05 -3.25
N GLU A 239 24.95 3.73 -2.11
CA GLU A 239 25.64 3.27 -0.90
C GLU A 239 25.23 1.83 -0.51
N ASN A 240 23.94 1.49 -0.65
CA ASN A 240 23.45 0.14 -0.40
C ASN A 240 23.95 -0.88 -1.43
N LEU A 241 23.91 -0.55 -2.72
CA LEU A 241 24.42 -1.43 -3.78
C LEU A 241 25.93 -1.67 -3.66
N PHE A 242 26.70 -0.63 -3.35
CA PHE A 242 28.15 -0.74 -3.21
C PHE A 242 28.55 -1.56 -1.99
N ARG A 243 27.90 -1.35 -0.83
CA ARG A 243 28.11 -2.21 0.35
C ARG A 243 27.81 -3.68 0.03
N ASN A 244 26.73 -3.94 -0.72
CA ASN A 244 26.38 -5.31 -1.13
C ASN A 244 27.45 -5.91 -2.06
N ALA A 245 27.89 -5.16 -3.06
CA ALA A 245 28.91 -5.62 -4.01
C ALA A 245 30.24 -5.92 -3.32
N ILE A 246 30.72 -5.07 -2.41
CA ILE A 246 31.98 -5.28 -1.68
C ILE A 246 31.83 -6.40 -0.64
N GLY A 247 30.70 -6.45 0.06
CA GLY A 247 30.42 -7.46 1.08
C GLY A 247 30.33 -8.89 0.52
N HIS A 248 29.83 -9.05 -0.71
CA HIS A 248 29.60 -10.36 -1.34
C HIS A 248 30.55 -10.69 -2.49
N GLY A 249 31.09 -9.68 -3.16
CA GLY A 249 31.98 -9.81 -4.32
C GLY A 249 33.45 -9.95 -3.98
N GLY A 250 33.86 -9.53 -2.78
CA GLY A 250 35.26 -9.54 -2.35
C GLY A 250 35.88 -8.14 -2.35
N ASN A 251 37.16 -8.06 -1.98
CA ASN A 251 37.84 -6.78 -1.75
C ASN A 251 38.25 -6.04 -3.02
N ASP A 252 38.32 -6.73 -4.17
CA ASP A 252 38.81 -6.24 -5.46
C ASP A 252 37.72 -6.17 -6.54
N VAL A 253 36.45 -6.12 -6.12
CA VAL A 253 35.31 -6.06 -7.03
C VAL A 253 35.32 -4.75 -7.83
N THR A 254 34.94 -4.83 -9.11
CA THR A 254 34.68 -3.66 -9.94
C THR A 254 33.17 -3.45 -10.02
N ILE A 255 32.72 -2.23 -9.77
CA ILE A 255 31.32 -1.81 -9.92
C ILE A 255 31.22 -0.88 -11.12
N ARG A 256 30.30 -1.17 -12.03
CA ARG A 256 30.06 -0.41 -13.25
C ARG A 256 28.64 0.14 -13.29
N ILE A 257 28.51 1.41 -13.65
CA ILE A 257 27.22 2.11 -13.81
C ILE A 257 27.17 2.74 -15.20
N ASP A 258 26.27 2.24 -16.04
CA ASP A 258 26.09 2.75 -17.41
C ASP A 258 24.59 2.91 -17.74
N PRO A 259 24.26 3.79 -18.70
CA PRO A 259 22.88 3.95 -19.18
C PRO A 259 22.42 2.76 -20.03
N ILE A 260 21.11 2.52 -20.01
CA ILE A 260 20.37 1.62 -20.90
C ILE A 260 19.21 2.38 -21.54
N ASP A 261 18.56 1.78 -22.53
CA ASP A 261 17.50 2.43 -23.33
C ASP A 261 16.38 3.08 -22.50
N ASP A 262 16.05 2.52 -21.34
CA ASP A 262 14.99 2.99 -20.43
C ASP A 262 15.50 3.24 -18.99
N GLY A 263 16.80 3.54 -18.83
CA GLY A 263 17.36 3.93 -17.54
C GLY A 263 18.84 3.64 -17.37
N PHE A 264 19.21 2.89 -16.33
CA PHE A 264 20.62 2.54 -16.07
C PHE A 264 20.75 1.16 -15.40
N TYR A 265 21.96 0.62 -15.37
CA TYR A 265 22.26 -0.56 -14.55
C TYR A 265 23.41 -0.29 -13.57
N VAL A 266 23.47 -1.14 -12.54
CA VAL A 266 24.62 -1.28 -11.65
C VAL A 266 25.08 -2.74 -11.69
N GLU A 267 26.28 -2.98 -12.19
CA GLU A 267 26.87 -4.32 -12.34
C GLU A 267 28.13 -4.45 -11.50
N ASP A 268 28.26 -5.55 -10.76
CA ASP A 268 29.50 -5.94 -10.06
C ASP A 268 30.17 -7.15 -10.70
N THR A 269 31.48 -7.29 -10.48
CA THR A 269 32.29 -8.45 -10.93
C THR A 269 32.44 -9.52 -9.84
N GLY A 270 31.56 -9.54 -8.84
CA GLY A 270 31.60 -10.41 -7.69
C GLY A 270 31.15 -11.85 -7.99
N SER A 271 30.76 -12.58 -6.94
CA SER A 271 30.33 -13.98 -7.05
C SER A 271 28.91 -14.16 -7.61
N GLY A 272 28.18 -13.06 -7.79
CA GLY A 272 26.80 -13.04 -8.28
C GLY A 272 25.79 -13.67 -7.32
N ILE A 273 24.54 -13.76 -7.77
CA ILE A 273 23.43 -14.29 -6.96
C ILE A 273 23.03 -15.69 -7.46
N PRO A 274 23.09 -16.73 -6.60
CA PRO A 274 22.67 -18.09 -6.94
C PRO A 274 21.21 -18.13 -7.41
N LYS A 275 20.91 -18.95 -8.44
CA LYS A 275 19.56 -19.01 -9.05
C LYS A 275 18.44 -19.25 -8.05
N GLU A 276 18.65 -20.14 -7.08
CA GLU A 276 17.69 -20.49 -6.01
C GLU A 276 17.35 -19.31 -5.09
N LYS A 277 18.17 -18.26 -5.10
CA LYS A 277 18.04 -17.07 -4.25
C LYS A 277 17.39 -15.89 -4.97
N ARG A 278 17.36 -15.90 -6.32
CA ARG A 278 16.98 -14.74 -7.16
C ARG A 278 15.55 -14.27 -6.94
N GLU A 279 14.61 -15.18 -6.69
CA GLU A 279 13.20 -14.85 -6.48
C GLU A 279 12.96 -14.03 -5.20
N ASN A 280 13.84 -14.17 -4.20
CA ASN A 280 13.62 -13.61 -2.87
C ASN A 280 14.58 -12.48 -2.50
N ILE A 281 15.45 -12.03 -3.40
CA ILE A 281 16.52 -11.06 -3.06
C ILE A 281 15.99 -9.67 -2.67
N PHE A 282 14.80 -9.31 -3.11
CA PHE A 282 14.14 -8.05 -2.76
C PHE A 282 13.22 -8.20 -1.54
N GLU A 283 12.98 -9.43 -1.06
CA GLU A 283 12.23 -9.66 0.15
C GLU A 283 13.02 -9.18 1.36
N HIS A 284 12.32 -8.51 2.27
CA HIS A 284 12.91 -7.95 3.49
C HIS A 284 13.49 -9.09 4.35
N GLY A 285 14.73 -8.89 4.83
CA GLY A 285 15.45 -9.87 5.67
C GLY A 285 16.23 -10.94 4.90
N PHE A 286 16.24 -10.89 3.56
CA PHE A 286 17.05 -11.79 2.77
C PHE A 286 18.55 -11.43 2.87
N SER A 287 19.35 -12.28 3.52
CA SER A 287 20.81 -12.12 3.61
C SER A 287 21.52 -13.46 3.41
N THR A 288 22.67 -13.44 2.74
CA THR A 288 23.50 -14.64 2.52
C THR A 288 24.59 -14.84 3.57
N GLY A 289 24.62 -14.04 4.64
CA GLY A 289 25.44 -14.27 5.83
C GLY A 289 26.75 -13.48 5.91
N TYR A 290 27.10 -12.66 4.91
CA TYR A 290 28.22 -11.71 4.96
C TYR A 290 27.76 -10.37 5.53
N GLY A 291 27.62 -10.25 6.86
CA GLY A 291 27.41 -8.97 7.58
C GLY A 291 26.07 -8.27 7.36
N GLY A 292 25.48 -8.36 6.17
CA GLY A 292 24.24 -7.70 5.79
C GLY A 292 23.05 -8.19 6.62
N ASN A 293 22.21 -7.25 7.00
CA ASN A 293 20.93 -7.46 7.68
C ASN A 293 19.80 -7.88 6.73
N GLY A 294 20.04 -7.91 5.42
CA GLY A 294 19.02 -8.21 4.42
C GLY A 294 18.01 -7.08 4.19
N VAL A 295 18.38 -5.86 4.59
CA VAL A 295 17.58 -4.63 4.42
C VAL A 295 18.04 -3.84 3.19
N GLY A 296 19.31 -4.01 2.77
CA GLY A 296 19.91 -3.19 1.71
C GLY A 296 19.18 -3.23 0.36
N LEU A 297 18.85 -4.41 -0.16
CA LEU A 297 18.09 -4.52 -1.42
C LEU A 297 16.62 -4.10 -1.26
N THR A 298 16.06 -4.19 -0.05
CA THR A 298 14.73 -3.63 0.24
C THR A 298 14.75 -2.11 0.19
N ILE A 299 15.81 -1.46 0.70
CA ILE A 299 16.00 0.00 0.56
C ILE A 299 16.08 0.40 -0.90
N VAL A 300 16.91 -0.30 -1.67
CA VAL A 300 17.06 -0.07 -3.12
C VAL A 300 15.71 -0.20 -3.83
N SER A 301 14.97 -1.28 -3.58
CA SER A 301 13.65 -1.51 -4.19
C SER A 301 12.65 -0.42 -3.78
N ARG A 302 12.64 0.03 -2.52
CA ARG A 302 11.75 1.08 -2.06
C ARG A 302 12.07 2.43 -2.71
N ILE A 303 13.35 2.77 -2.84
CA ILE A 303 13.80 4.01 -3.49
C ILE A 303 13.42 4.00 -4.98
N ALA A 304 13.63 2.87 -5.68
CA ALA A 304 13.22 2.72 -7.07
C ALA A 304 11.71 2.93 -7.22
N ASN A 305 10.89 2.23 -6.42
CA ASN A 305 9.44 2.38 -6.44
C ASN A 305 8.97 3.81 -6.11
N HIS A 306 9.65 4.51 -5.20
CA HIS A 306 9.35 5.90 -4.84
C HIS A 306 9.57 6.87 -6.02
N HIS A 307 10.52 6.56 -6.89
CA HIS A 307 10.76 7.29 -8.14
C HIS A 307 9.90 6.78 -9.31
N GLY A 308 9.06 5.77 -9.10
CA GLY A 308 8.29 5.10 -10.15
C GLY A 308 9.11 4.19 -11.06
N TRP A 309 10.35 3.86 -10.66
CA TRP A 309 11.24 2.97 -11.40
C TRP A 309 10.96 1.51 -11.06
N SER A 310 11.24 0.63 -12.01
CA SER A 310 11.31 -0.81 -11.77
C SER A 310 12.77 -1.23 -11.56
N ILE A 311 12.99 -2.25 -10.73
CA ILE A 311 14.32 -2.87 -10.52
C ILE A 311 14.24 -4.36 -10.77
N GLU A 312 15.17 -4.88 -11.58
CA GLU A 312 15.27 -6.31 -11.88
C GLU A 312 16.72 -6.80 -11.78
N LEU A 313 16.89 -8.07 -11.42
CA LEU A 313 18.19 -8.73 -11.51
C LEU A 313 18.36 -9.28 -12.93
N SER A 314 19.32 -8.74 -13.66
CA SER A 314 19.60 -9.12 -15.05
C SER A 314 20.29 -10.48 -15.15
N GLU A 315 19.88 -11.29 -16.13
CA GLU A 315 20.58 -12.53 -16.48
C GLU A 315 21.85 -12.29 -17.33
N GLU A 316 22.04 -11.06 -17.80
CA GLU A 316 23.15 -10.67 -18.70
C GLU A 316 24.45 -10.31 -17.96
N ALA A 317 24.55 -10.60 -16.67
CA ALA A 317 25.73 -10.26 -15.88
C ALA A 317 27.00 -10.96 -16.41
N SER A 318 28.08 -10.19 -16.49
CA SER A 318 29.38 -10.62 -17.04
C SER A 318 30.18 -11.53 -16.09
N GLY A 319 29.70 -11.71 -14.85
CA GLY A 319 30.35 -12.53 -13.83
C GLY A 319 29.76 -12.39 -12.42
N GLY A 320 29.29 -11.19 -12.05
CA GLY A 320 28.68 -10.92 -10.73
C GLY A 320 27.17 -10.72 -10.78
N ALA A 321 26.66 -9.70 -10.06
CA ALA A 321 25.25 -9.33 -10.11
C ALA A 321 25.06 -8.03 -10.90
N ARG A 322 23.98 -7.97 -11.68
CA ARG A 322 23.59 -6.76 -12.44
C ARG A 322 22.14 -6.41 -12.11
N PHE A 323 21.93 -5.20 -11.62
CA PHE A 323 20.61 -4.65 -11.33
C PHE A 323 20.25 -3.62 -12.39
N ASP A 324 19.17 -3.88 -13.13
CA ASP A 324 18.66 -2.96 -14.17
C ASP A 324 17.54 -2.11 -13.55
N PHE A 325 17.65 -0.79 -13.68
CA PHE A 325 16.65 0.19 -13.29
C PHE A 325 15.98 0.76 -14.53
N THR A 326 14.67 0.55 -14.65
CA THR A 326 13.87 0.94 -15.83
C THR A 326 12.73 1.90 -15.47
N GLY A 327 12.19 2.62 -16.47
CA GLY A 327 11.26 3.72 -16.26
C GLY A 327 11.92 5.00 -15.76
N VAL A 328 13.22 5.16 -16.01
CA VAL A 328 14.00 6.32 -15.55
C VAL A 328 14.03 7.41 -16.63
N GLU A 329 13.64 8.62 -16.28
CA GLU A 329 13.72 9.76 -17.19
C GLU A 329 15.18 10.25 -17.28
N LEU A 330 15.85 9.92 -18.39
CA LEU A 330 17.16 10.45 -18.74
C LEU A 330 17.04 11.96 -19.06
N ALA A 331 17.89 12.77 -18.45
CA ALA A 331 17.97 14.20 -18.73
C ALA A 331 19.09 14.47 -19.76
N GLU A 332 18.81 15.38 -20.71
CA GLU A 332 19.75 15.80 -21.77
C GLU A 332 20.87 16.72 -21.28
#